data_AF-A0A1G1E7Y6-F1
#
_entry.id   AF-A0A1G1E7Y6-F1
#
_cell.length_a   1.000
_cell.length_b   1.000
_cell.length_c   1.000
_cell.angle_alpha   90.00
_cell.angle_beta   90.00
_cell.angle_gamma   90.00
#
_symmetry.space_group_name_H-M   'P 1'
#
loop_
_entity.id
_entity.type
_entity.pdbx_description
1 polymer ?
#
loop_
_entity_poly.entity_id
_entity_poly.type
_entity_poly.pdbx_seq_one_letter_code
_entity_poly.pdbx_strand_id
1 'polypeptide(L)'
;MKIPTSLCILMVVSNLFLPAYGLAAELTALEKDYGRAFHTLKAAQTLNPDASKNLAPPLGLEGKVGEKVMQEYYKMFEKKEPTITNIINIGTGQ
;
A
#
# COMPACT_ATOMS: atom_id res chain seq x y z
N MET A 1 32.51 34.51 -26.27
CA MET A 1 32.69 34.14 -24.85
C MET A 1 33.47 32.83 -24.82
N LYS A 2 34.76 32.84 -24.47
CA LYS A 2 35.64 31.66 -24.56
C LYS A 2 35.76 31.04 -23.17
N ILE A 3 35.31 29.79 -23.04
CA ILE A 3 35.43 29.03 -21.79
C ILE A 3 36.93 28.76 -21.56
N PRO A 4 37.50 29.10 -20.39
CA PRO A 4 38.91 28.90 -20.12
C PRO A 4 39.20 27.39 -20.08
N THR A 5 40.25 26.97 -20.77
CA THR A 5 40.68 25.56 -20.91
C THR A 5 40.86 24.87 -19.56
N SER A 6 41.26 25.61 -18.52
CA SER A 6 41.38 25.13 -17.14
C SER A 6 40.04 24.69 -16.51
N LEU A 7 38.92 25.33 -16.87
CA LEU A 7 37.59 24.97 -16.35
C LEU A 7 37.06 23.70 -17.04
N CYS A 8 37.43 23.50 -18.30
CA CYS A 8 37.05 22.31 -19.08
C CYS A 8 37.74 21.04 -18.55
N ILE A 9 39.01 21.13 -18.18
CA ILE A 9 39.78 20.00 -17.60
C ILE A 9 39.20 19.59 -16.24
N LEU A 10 38.80 20.55 -15.40
CA LEU A 10 38.17 20.28 -14.10
C LEU A 10 36.83 19.53 -14.24
N MET A 11 36.01 19.90 -15.22
CA MET A 11 34.73 19.23 -15.47
C MET A 11 34.91 17.79 -15.95
N VAL A 12 35.89 17.53 -16.83
CA VAL A 12 36.18 16.19 -17.36
C VAL A 12 36.75 15.26 -16.29
N VAL A 13 37.66 15.75 -15.43
CA VAL A 13 38.24 14.95 -14.34
C VAL A 13 37.20 14.60 -13.27
N SER A 14 36.26 15.50 -12.96
CA SER A 14 35.18 15.21 -12.00
C SER A 14 34.23 14.10 -12.47
N ASN A 15 33.97 14.01 -13.79
CA ASN A 15 33.13 12.97 -14.37
C ASN A 15 33.88 11.63 -14.54
N LEU A 16 35.21 11.66 -14.70
CA LEU A 16 36.03 10.46 -14.85
C LEU A 16 36.23 9.71 -13.52
N PHE A 17 36.10 10.40 -12.37
CA PHE A 17 36.22 9.80 -11.05
C PHE A 17 34.91 9.23 -10.49
N LEU A 18 33.80 9.32 -11.23
CA LEU A 18 32.45 8.99 -10.74
C LEU A 18 31.73 7.74 -11.31
N PRO A 19 32.36 6.74 -11.94
CA PRO A 19 31.66 5.48 -12.23
C PRO A 19 32.12 4.37 -11.27
N ALA A 20 31.90 4.52 -9.96
CA ALA A 20 32.04 3.42 -9.02
C ALA A 20 31.04 3.43 -7.86
N TYR A 21 29.94 4.19 -7.97
CA TYR A 21 28.71 3.87 -7.22
C TYR A 21 27.93 2.79 -7.97
N GLY A 22 28.64 1.74 -8.40
CA GLY A 22 28.02 0.46 -8.71
C GLY A 22 27.48 -0.04 -7.38
N LEU A 23 26.20 0.23 -7.17
CA LEU A 23 25.38 -0.30 -6.10
C LEU A 23 25.75 -1.78 -5.93
N ALA A 24 26.60 -2.07 -4.94
CA ALA A 24 26.63 -3.38 -4.35
C ALA A 24 25.20 -3.54 -3.83
N ALA A 25 24.35 -4.19 -4.63
CA ALA A 25 23.02 -4.57 -4.24
C ALA A 25 23.20 -5.61 -3.15
N GLU A 26 23.50 -5.14 -1.95
CA GLU A 26 23.45 -5.91 -0.75
C GLU A 26 22.04 -6.49 -0.73
N LEU A 27 21.97 -7.83 -0.69
CA LEU A 27 20.73 -8.57 -0.71
C LEU A 27 19.76 -7.89 0.28
N THR A 28 18.70 -7.30 -0.26
CA THR A 28 17.80 -6.44 0.50
C THR A 28 17.20 -7.24 1.64
N ALA A 29 16.77 -6.57 2.73
CA ALA A 29 16.13 -7.29 3.84
C ALA A 29 14.95 -8.17 3.36
N LEU A 30 14.29 -7.76 2.28
CA LEU A 30 13.25 -8.51 1.57
C LEU A 30 13.77 -9.82 0.97
N GLU A 31 14.93 -9.78 0.33
CA GLU A 31 15.56 -10.94 -0.32
C GLU A 31 16.28 -11.87 0.68
N LYS A 32 16.74 -11.34 1.82
CA LYS A 32 17.35 -12.12 2.92
C LYS A 32 16.31 -12.86 3.77
N ASP A 33 15.21 -12.19 4.14
CA ASP A 33 14.11 -12.77 4.92
C ASP A 33 12.80 -12.02 4.64
N TYR A 34 12.08 -12.50 3.64
CA TYR A 34 10.80 -11.93 3.23
C TYR A 34 9.79 -11.88 4.37
N GLY A 35 9.72 -12.93 5.20
CA GLY A 35 8.75 -13.03 6.28
C GLY A 35 8.95 -11.90 7.29
N ARG A 36 10.19 -11.72 7.74
CA ARG A 36 10.52 -10.64 8.68
C ARG A 36 10.39 -9.25 8.05
N ALA A 37 10.77 -9.08 6.79
CA ALA A 37 10.60 -7.82 6.06
C ALA A 37 9.12 -7.44 5.93
N PHE A 38 8.25 -8.40 5.60
CA PHE A 38 6.81 -8.21 5.50
C PHE A 38 6.19 -7.81 6.85
N HIS A 39 6.52 -8.52 7.93
CA HIS A 39 6.03 -8.17 9.27
C HIS A 39 6.50 -6.78 9.70
N THR A 40 7.74 -6.40 9.37
CA THR A 40 8.30 -5.08 9.67
C THR A 40 7.57 -3.98 8.89
N LEU A 41 7.34 -4.19 7.59
CA LEU A 41 6.61 -3.24 6.76
C LEU A 41 5.17 -3.08 7.24
N LYS A 42 4.50 -4.20 7.54
CA LYS A 42 3.14 -4.19 8.09
C LYS A 42 3.08 -3.42 9.42
N ALA A 43 4.03 -3.63 10.32
CA ALA A 43 4.11 -2.89 11.58
C ALA A 43 4.31 -1.39 11.35
N ALA A 44 5.18 -1.00 10.40
CA ALA A 44 5.40 0.40 10.05
C ALA A 44 4.18 1.08 9.41
N GLN A 45 3.34 0.32 8.70
CA GLN A 45 2.09 0.80 8.10
C GLN A 45 0.90 0.76 9.07
N THR A 46 1.04 0.09 10.22
CA THR A 46 -0.04 -0.05 11.20
C THR A 46 0.03 1.09 12.20
N LEU A 47 -1.02 1.92 12.25
CA LEU A 47 -1.10 3.07 13.15
C LEU A 47 -0.95 2.68 14.63
N ASN A 48 -1.48 1.52 15.03
CA ASN A 48 -1.31 0.98 16.38
C ASN A 48 -1.04 -0.54 16.30
N PRO A 49 0.23 -0.97 16.31
CA PRO A 49 0.59 -2.40 16.21
C PRO A 49 0.15 -3.23 17.43
N ASP A 50 -0.09 -2.59 18.57
CA ASP A 50 -0.57 -3.24 19.80
C ASP A 50 -2.10 -3.25 19.93
N ALA A 51 -2.83 -2.73 18.93
CA ALA A 51 -4.29 -2.73 18.93
C ALA A 51 -4.88 -4.15 19.06
N SER A 52 -4.17 -5.18 18.59
CA SER A 52 -4.58 -6.58 18.77
C SER A 52 -4.43 -7.11 20.19
N LYS A 53 -3.58 -6.47 21.02
CA LYS A 53 -3.38 -6.85 22.43
C LYS A 53 -4.40 -6.18 23.34
N ASN A 54 -4.93 -5.03 22.93
CA ASN A 54 -5.97 -4.32 23.67
C ASN A 54 -7.35 -4.77 23.18
N LEU A 55 -8.01 -5.62 23.98
CA LEU A 55 -9.39 -6.07 23.75
C LEU A 55 -10.44 -5.02 24.13
N ALA A 56 -10.04 -3.87 24.65
CA ALA A 56 -10.98 -2.79 24.92
C ALA A 56 -11.63 -2.35 23.60
N PRO A 57 -12.94 -2.04 23.62
CA PRO A 57 -13.60 -1.49 22.45
C PRO A 57 -12.85 -0.24 21.95
N PRO A 58 -12.65 -0.07 20.63
CA PRO A 58 -12.08 1.14 20.09
C PRO A 58 -12.94 2.35 20.47
N LEU A 59 -12.45 3.16 21.42
CA LEU A 59 -13.10 4.38 21.88
C LEU A 59 -13.18 5.40 20.73
N GLY A 60 -14.34 6.04 20.53
CA GLY A 60 -14.56 7.04 19.47
C GLY A 60 -15.38 6.58 18.26
N LEU A 61 -15.78 5.30 18.20
CA LEU A 61 -16.86 4.83 17.31
C LEU A 61 -18.27 5.05 17.90
N GLU A 62 -18.33 5.48 19.15
CA GLU A 62 -19.54 5.79 19.88
C GLU A 62 -20.15 7.08 19.34
N GLY A 63 -21.37 6.99 18.77
CA GLY A 63 -22.10 8.10 18.18
C GLY A 63 -22.60 7.81 16.76
N LYS A 64 -22.56 8.83 15.89
CA LYS A 64 -23.14 8.81 14.53
C LYS A 64 -22.64 7.68 13.63
N VAL A 65 -21.42 7.20 13.84
CA VAL A 65 -20.87 6.07 13.07
C VAL A 65 -21.51 4.75 13.51
N GLY A 66 -21.57 4.47 14.82
CA GLY A 66 -22.29 3.32 15.35
C GLY A 66 -23.77 3.32 14.96
N GLU A 67 -24.43 4.47 15.01
CA GLU A 67 -25.81 4.63 14.57
C GLU A 67 -25.97 4.30 13.08
N LYS A 68 -25.09 4.82 12.22
CA LYS A 68 -25.13 4.55 10.77
C LYS A 68 -24.87 3.08 10.44
N VAL A 69 -23.93 2.43 11.12
CA VAL A 69 -23.64 1.01 10.95
C VAL A 69 -24.86 0.17 11.33
N MET A 70 -25.52 0.49 12.45
CA MET A 70 -26.74 -0.21 12.86
C MET A 70 -27.91 0.06 11.91
N GLN A 71 -28.10 1.29 11.45
CA GLN A 71 -29.12 1.63 10.45
C GLN A 71 -28.90 0.89 9.12
N GLU A 72 -27.66 0.82 8.63
CA GLU A 72 -27.34 0.04 7.43
C GLU A 72 -27.59 -1.45 7.63
N TYR A 73 -27.24 -2.01 8.80
CA TYR A 73 -27.53 -3.39 9.16
C TYR A 73 -29.03 -3.69 9.08
N TYR A 74 -29.88 -2.88 9.73
CA TYR A 74 -31.34 -3.08 9.67
C TYR A 74 -31.90 -2.92 8.25
N LYS A 75 -31.40 -1.94 7.50
CA LYS A 75 -31.81 -1.70 6.11
C LYS A 75 -31.50 -2.86 5.17
N MET A 76 -30.48 -3.68 5.47
CA MET A 76 -30.21 -4.89 4.68
C MET A 76 -31.31 -5.95 4.82
N PHE A 77 -31.98 -6.03 5.97
CA PHE A 77 -33.10 -6.94 6.17
C PHE A 77 -34.42 -6.40 5.62
N GLU A 78 -34.56 -5.07 5.53
CA GLU A 78 -35.69 -4.43 4.85
C GLU A 78 -35.56 -4.43 3.33
N LYS A 79 -34.33 -4.50 2.81
CA LYS A 79 -34.06 -4.65 1.38
C LYS A 79 -34.57 -6.01 0.93
N LYS A 80 -35.70 -6.02 0.22
CA LYS A 80 -36.10 -7.15 -0.62
C LYS A 80 -34.92 -7.52 -1.53
N GLU A 81 -34.68 -8.83 -1.66
CA GLU A 81 -33.62 -9.38 -2.50
C GLU A 81 -33.57 -8.64 -3.84
N PRO A 82 -32.37 -8.22 -4.32
CA PRO A 82 -32.27 -7.55 -5.59
C PRO A 82 -32.85 -8.48 -6.65
N THR A 83 -33.91 -8.03 -7.34
CA THR A 83 -34.49 -8.74 -8.46
C THR A 83 -33.35 -9.05 -9.43
N ILE A 84 -33.08 -10.34 -9.68
CA ILE A 84 -32.07 -10.77 -10.64
C ILE A 84 -32.58 -10.38 -12.02
N THR A 85 -32.24 -9.18 -12.48
CA THR A 85 -32.69 -8.64 -13.78
C THR A 85 -31.91 -9.24 -14.95
N ASN A 86 -30.83 -9.99 -14.67
CA ASN A 86 -29.97 -10.61 -15.67
C ASN A 86 -30.06 -12.14 -15.60
N ILE A 87 -31.23 -12.69 -15.94
CA ILE A 87 -31.37 -14.11 -16.24
C ILE A 87 -30.92 -14.29 -17.68
N ILE A 88 -29.69 -14.75 -17.89
CA ILE A 88 -29.25 -15.23 -19.21
C ILE A 88 -29.86 -16.62 -19.38
N ASN A 89 -31.00 -16.68 -20.07
CA ASN A 89 -31.57 -17.95 -20.50
C ASN A 89 -30.68 -18.47 -21.64
N ILE A 90 -29.74 -19.34 -21.31
CA ILE A 90 -28.99 -20.12 -22.32
C ILE A 90 -29.98 -21.13 -22.89
N GLY A 91 -30.77 -20.66 -23.85
CA GLY A 91 -31.54 -21.53 -24.72
C GLY A 91 -30.54 -22.47 -25.38
N THR A 92 -30.61 -23.75 -25.04
CA THR A 92 -30.10 -24.82 -25.88
C THR A 92 -30.92 -24.79 -27.16
N GLY A 93 -30.50 -23.94 -28.08
CA GLY A 93 -30.93 -23.99 -29.46
C GLY A 93 -30.28 -25.19 -30.12
N GLN A 94 -31.13 -26.00 -30.77
CA GLN A 94 -30.86 -27.19 -31.59
C GLN A 94 -30.75 -28.50 -30.80
#